data_AF-A0A7W6EDA8-F1
#
_entry.id   AF-A0A7W6EDA8-F1
#
_cell.length_a   1.000
_cell.length_b   1.000
_cell.length_c   1.000
_cell.angle_alpha   90.00
_cell.angle_beta   90.00
_cell.angle_gamma   90.00
#
_symmetry.space_group_name_H-M   'P 1'
#
loop_
_entity.id
_entity.type
_entity.pdbx_description
1 polymer ?
#
loop_
_entity_poly.entity_id
_entity_poly.type
_entity_poly.pdbx_seq_one_letter_code
_entity_poly.pdbx_strand_id
1 'polypeptide(L)'
;MTDADTILTARTAELEAIDDTIMCEVAGVAQAADNLRKALDILDSLLDERKFEKAAALGYRDIASAFIFLQRTLGGLQSAELDRDTFTSSIAVQLHCAFEDVAPHVAARLQCLEPKPDLSDEELAAAKVSFTARIRKMTSNIPE
;
A
#
# COMPACT_ATOMS: atom_id res chain seq x y z
N MET A 1 -14.80 5.77 28.17
CA MET A 1 -15.03 5.57 26.71
C MET A 1 -15.26 6.88 25.94
N THR A 2 -15.65 7.99 26.58
CA THR A 2 -15.86 9.30 25.91
C THR A 2 -14.59 10.06 25.50
N ASP A 3 -13.47 9.82 26.19
CA ASP A 3 -12.28 10.67 26.04
C ASP A 3 -11.43 10.27 24.83
N ALA A 4 -11.24 8.97 24.58
CA ALA A 4 -10.51 8.48 23.41
C ALA A 4 -11.22 8.88 22.10
N ASP A 5 -12.54 8.68 22.02
CA ASP A 5 -13.31 9.06 20.83
C ASP A 5 -13.27 10.57 20.57
N THR A 6 -13.27 11.39 21.62
CA THR A 6 -13.17 12.85 21.50
C THR A 6 -11.81 13.27 20.97
N ILE A 7 -10.72 12.71 21.50
CA ILE A 7 -9.36 13.01 21.02
C ILE A 7 -9.18 12.53 19.58
N LEU A 8 -9.61 11.31 19.26
CA LEU A 8 -9.51 10.77 17.90
C LEU A 8 -10.32 11.61 16.91
N THR A 9 -11.51 12.08 17.30
CA THR A 9 -12.32 12.98 16.47
C THR A 9 -11.66 14.34 16.28
N ALA A 10 -10.98 14.87 17.30
CA ALA A 10 -10.24 16.12 17.19
C ALA A 10 -9.00 16.00 16.29
N ARG A 11 -8.44 14.78 16.16
CA ARG A 11 -7.23 14.48 15.37
C ARG A 11 -7.51 13.65 14.13
N THR A 12 -8.75 13.62 13.65
CA THR A 12 -9.16 12.83 12.48
C THR A 12 -8.30 13.11 11.25
N ALA A 13 -7.97 14.38 10.97
CA ALA A 13 -7.17 14.73 9.80
C ALA A 13 -5.74 14.14 9.83
N GLU A 14 -5.13 14.01 11.01
CA GLU A 14 -3.83 13.35 11.15
C GLU A 14 -3.95 11.84 10.89
N LEU A 15 -5.04 11.24 11.38
CA LEU A 15 -5.32 9.83 11.18
C LEU A 15 -5.62 9.50 9.72
N GLU A 16 -6.42 10.32 9.05
CA GLU A 16 -6.71 10.20 7.60
C GLU A 16 -5.43 10.31 6.77
N ALA A 17 -4.51 11.22 7.13
CA ALA A 17 -3.24 11.34 6.43
C ALA A 17 -2.34 10.09 6.58
N ILE A 18 -2.34 9.47 7.77
CA ILE A 18 -1.65 8.19 7.99
C ILE A 18 -2.29 7.09 7.16
N ASP A 19 -3.62 7.01 7.16
CA ASP A 19 -4.39 6.03 6.41
C ASP A 19 -4.14 6.13 4.89
N ASP A 20 -4.20 7.34 4.34
CA ASP A 20 -3.89 7.64 2.94
C ASP A 20 -2.44 7.25 2.59
N THR A 21 -1.50 7.51 3.50
CA THR A 21 -0.09 7.14 3.29
C THR A 21 0.08 5.64 3.23
N ILE A 22 -0.51 4.89 4.18
CA ILE A 22 -0.48 3.41 4.17
C ILE A 22 -1.07 2.88 2.86
N MET A 23 -2.22 3.40 2.43
CA MET A 23 -2.87 2.97 1.19
C MET A 23 -2.04 3.28 -0.07
N CYS A 24 -1.36 4.42 -0.10
CA CYS A 24 -0.44 4.76 -1.19
C CYS A 24 0.77 3.82 -1.23
N GLU A 25 1.36 3.52 -0.07
CA GLU A 25 2.51 2.61 0.02
C GLU A 25 2.10 1.17 -0.34
N VAL A 26 0.92 0.69 0.08
CA VAL A 26 0.38 -0.62 -0.33
C VAL A 26 0.23 -0.70 -1.85
N ALA A 27 -0.30 0.34 -2.48
CA ALA A 27 -0.40 0.40 -3.95
C ALA A 27 0.99 0.38 -4.61
N GLY A 28 1.95 1.10 -4.06
CA GLY A 28 3.35 1.09 -4.51
C GLY A 28 4.01 -0.29 -4.38
N VAL A 29 3.81 -0.98 -3.25
CA VAL A 29 4.29 -2.34 -3.03
C VAL A 29 3.66 -3.31 -4.04
N ALA A 30 2.35 -3.24 -4.25
CA ALA A 30 1.66 -4.09 -5.22
C ALA A 30 2.19 -3.90 -6.65
N GLN A 31 2.40 -2.63 -7.06
CA GLN A 31 2.98 -2.32 -8.36
C GLN A 31 4.42 -2.83 -8.49
N ALA A 32 5.24 -2.63 -7.46
CA ALA A 32 6.63 -3.08 -7.44
C ALA A 32 6.74 -4.61 -7.51
N ALA A 33 5.88 -5.32 -6.76
CA ALA A 33 5.82 -6.78 -6.78
C ALA A 33 5.40 -7.32 -8.16
N ASP A 34 4.40 -6.71 -8.81
CA ASP A 34 3.99 -7.11 -10.16
C ASP A 34 5.08 -6.84 -11.21
N ASN A 35 5.81 -5.73 -11.09
CA ASN A 35 6.95 -5.44 -11.97
C ASN A 35 8.06 -6.48 -11.82
N LEU A 36 8.39 -6.87 -10.58
CA LEU A 36 9.38 -7.92 -10.33
C LEU A 36 8.91 -9.27 -10.88
N ARG A 37 7.65 -9.63 -10.66
CA ARG A 37 7.03 -10.84 -11.23
C ARG A 37 7.17 -10.88 -12.76
N LYS A 38 6.78 -9.80 -13.45
CA LYS A 38 6.93 -9.69 -14.91
C LYS A 38 8.36 -9.86 -15.39
N ALA A 39 9.33 -9.29 -14.67
CA ALA A 39 10.75 -9.45 -15.01
C ALA A 39 11.22 -10.91 -14.84
N LEU A 40 10.72 -11.60 -13.81
CA LEU A 40 10.99 -13.02 -13.58
C LEU A 40 10.31 -13.91 -14.63
N ASP A 41 9.10 -13.59 -15.06
CA ASP A 41 8.42 -14.31 -16.16
C ASP A 41 9.24 -14.23 -17.46
N ILE A 42 9.83 -13.06 -17.76
CA ILE A 42 10.70 -12.89 -18.93
C ILE A 42 11.99 -13.70 -18.77
N LEU A 43 12.55 -13.74 -17.56
CA LEU A 43 13.74 -14.55 -17.29
C LEU A 43 13.47 -16.02 -17.57
N ASP A 44 12.35 -16.56 -17.08
CA ASP A 44 11.94 -17.94 -17.27
C ASP A 44 11.85 -18.29 -18.77
N SER A 45 11.14 -17.45 -19.54
CA SER A 45 11.03 -17.59 -21.00
C SER A 45 12.41 -17.56 -21.70
N LEU A 46 13.33 -16.69 -21.28
CA LEU A 46 14.67 -16.65 -21.88
C LEU A 46 15.49 -17.90 -21.56
N LEU A 47 15.32 -18.48 -20.38
CA LEU A 47 16.01 -19.71 -19.98
C LEU A 47 15.46 -20.91 -20.76
N ASP A 48 14.15 -21.01 -20.93
CA ASP A 48 13.50 -22.04 -21.76
C ASP A 48 13.99 -22.00 -23.21
N GLU A 49 14.14 -20.80 -23.76
CA GLU A 49 14.67 -20.57 -25.11
C GLU A 49 16.21 -20.66 -25.19
N ARG A 50 16.89 -20.98 -24.08
CA ARG A 50 18.37 -21.07 -23.97
C ARG A 50 19.10 -19.78 -24.37
N LYS A 51 18.47 -18.63 -24.17
CA LYS A 51 19.02 -17.28 -24.43
C LYS A 51 19.82 -16.77 -23.23
N PHE A 52 20.86 -17.51 -22.83
CA PHE A 52 21.59 -17.28 -21.57
C PHE A 52 22.21 -15.89 -21.42
N GLU A 53 22.76 -15.32 -22.50
CA GLU A 53 23.35 -13.97 -22.47
C GLU A 53 22.28 -12.91 -22.15
N LYS A 54 21.09 -13.04 -22.75
CA LYS A 54 19.97 -12.12 -22.48
C LYS A 54 19.41 -12.33 -21.07
N ALA A 55 19.29 -13.57 -20.62
CA ALA A 55 18.87 -13.90 -19.26
C ALA A 55 19.82 -13.27 -18.22
N ALA A 56 21.14 -13.39 -18.43
CA ALA A 56 22.14 -12.78 -17.57
C ALA A 56 22.05 -11.25 -17.55
N ALA A 57 21.87 -10.62 -18.72
CA ALA A 57 21.72 -9.17 -18.81
C ALA A 57 20.43 -8.66 -18.13
N LEU A 58 19.33 -9.41 -18.24
CA LEU A 58 18.05 -9.09 -17.59
C LEU A 58 18.18 -9.11 -16.06
N GLY A 59 18.90 -10.10 -15.52
CA GLY A 59 19.15 -10.22 -14.08
C GLY A 59 19.79 -8.97 -13.48
N TYR A 60 20.88 -8.50 -14.08
CA TYR A 60 21.62 -7.33 -13.59
C TYR A 60 20.91 -5.99 -13.79
N ARG A 61 19.92 -5.93 -14.69
CA ARG A 61 19.24 -4.67 -15.04
C ARG A 61 17.84 -4.64 -14.46
N ASP A 62 16.92 -5.33 -15.11
CA ASP A 62 15.49 -5.14 -14.88
C ASP A 62 15.04 -5.83 -13.58
N ILE A 63 15.57 -7.03 -13.31
CA ILE A 63 15.28 -7.75 -12.06
C ILE A 63 15.87 -7.01 -10.86
N ALA A 64 17.16 -6.63 -10.94
CA ALA A 64 17.80 -5.88 -9.86
C ALA A 64 17.09 -4.53 -9.59
N SER A 65 16.73 -3.80 -10.64
CA SER A 65 15.98 -2.53 -10.53
C SER A 65 14.60 -2.74 -9.90
N ALA A 66 13.83 -3.73 -10.36
CA ALA A 66 12.52 -4.04 -9.82
C ALA A 66 12.59 -4.49 -8.34
N PHE A 67 13.63 -5.25 -7.98
CA PHE A 67 13.86 -5.67 -6.61
C PHE A 67 14.20 -4.49 -5.69
N ILE A 68 15.09 -3.59 -6.10
CA ILE A 68 15.43 -2.38 -5.34
C ILE A 68 14.18 -1.51 -5.16
N PHE A 69 13.36 -1.37 -6.20
CA PHE A 69 12.12 -0.62 -6.12
C PHE A 69 11.13 -1.24 -5.13
N LEU A 70 10.99 -2.57 -5.11
CA LEU A 70 10.17 -3.29 -4.13
C LEU A 70 10.70 -3.10 -2.70
N GLN A 71 12.02 -3.15 -2.49
CA GLN A 71 12.60 -2.88 -1.17
C GLN A 71 12.28 -1.47 -0.69
N ARG A 72 12.34 -0.49 -1.60
CA ARG A 72 12.03 0.91 -1.28
C ARG A 72 10.56 1.09 -0.87
N THR A 73 9.62 0.50 -1.62
CA THR A 73 8.19 0.62 -1.30
C THR A 73 7.83 -0.12 -0.01
N LEU A 74 8.45 -1.28 0.26
CA LEU A 74 8.31 -1.96 1.56
C LEU A 74 8.86 -1.12 2.72
N GLY A 75 9.97 -0.41 2.51
CA GLY A 75 10.50 0.53 3.51
C GLY A 75 9.58 1.73 3.75
N GLY A 76 8.92 2.24 2.70
CA GLY A 76 7.88 3.26 2.80
C GLY A 76 6.70 2.78 3.63
N LEU A 77 6.16 1.60 3.31
CA LEU A 77 5.07 0.98 4.06
C LEU A 77 5.43 0.76 5.54
N GLN A 78 6.64 0.28 5.82
CA GLN A 78 7.13 0.14 7.20
C GLN A 78 7.19 1.48 7.93
N SER A 79 7.58 2.54 7.24
CA SER A 79 7.63 3.89 7.85
C SER A 79 6.24 4.40 8.18
N ALA A 80 5.27 4.18 7.29
CA ALA A 80 3.86 4.55 7.53
C ALA A 80 3.25 3.78 8.72
N GLU A 81 3.58 2.49 8.86
CA GLU A 81 3.20 1.69 10.04
C GLU A 81 3.81 2.25 11.34
N LEU A 82 5.06 2.68 11.32
CA LEU A 82 5.71 3.31 12.48
C LEU A 82 5.08 4.67 12.83
N ASP A 83 4.65 5.44 11.83
CA ASP A 83 3.93 6.69 12.05
C ASP A 83 2.59 6.45 12.73
N ARG A 84 1.86 5.39 12.34
CA ARG A 84 0.64 4.95 13.03
C ARG A 84 0.91 4.56 14.49
N ASP A 85 1.96 3.79 14.74
CA ASP A 85 2.32 3.37 16.11
C ASP A 85 2.74 4.57 16.97
N THR A 86 3.45 5.54 16.37
CA THR A 86 3.81 6.81 17.01
C THR A 86 2.56 7.64 17.34
N PHE A 87 1.61 7.74 16.40
CA PHE A 87 0.33 8.40 16.63
C PHE A 87 -0.43 7.73 17.78
N THR A 88 -0.57 6.41 17.75
CA THR A 88 -1.26 5.64 18.80
C THR A 88 -0.61 5.85 20.17
N SER A 89 0.72 5.81 20.23
CA SER A 89 1.48 6.08 21.46
C SER A 89 1.22 7.50 21.99
N SER A 90 1.11 8.50 21.11
CA SER A 90 0.81 9.87 21.52
C SER A 90 -0.57 10.00 22.17
N ILE A 91 -1.57 9.24 21.69
CA ILE A 91 -2.91 9.20 22.27
C ILE A 91 -2.88 8.51 23.64
N ALA A 92 -2.16 7.38 23.76
CA ALA A 92 -1.99 6.67 25.02
C ALA A 92 -1.33 7.55 26.10
N VAL A 93 -0.30 8.32 25.73
CA VAL A 93 0.33 9.30 26.63
C VAL A 93 -0.66 10.36 27.10
N GLN A 94 -1.48 10.89 26.18
CA GLN A 94 -2.48 11.91 26.51
C GLN A 94 -3.59 11.38 27.43
N LEU A 95 -3.95 10.10 27.30
CA LEU A 95 -4.96 9.42 28.11
C LEU A 95 -4.40 8.80 29.40
N HIS A 96 -3.08 8.83 29.59
CA HIS A 96 -2.38 8.18 30.70
C HIS A 96 -2.69 6.68 30.83
N CYS A 97 -2.76 5.97 29.70
CA CYS A 97 -2.99 4.53 29.64
C CYS A 97 -1.92 3.80 28.82
N ALA A 98 -2.03 2.47 28.74
CA ALA A 98 -1.10 1.67 27.95
C ALA A 98 -1.42 1.78 26.44
N PHE A 99 -0.43 1.48 25.60
CA PHE A 99 -0.59 1.48 24.15
C PHE A 99 -1.70 0.50 23.73
N GLU A 100 -1.71 -0.68 24.33
CA GLU A 100 -2.61 -1.79 24.05
C GLU A 100 -4.07 -1.44 24.34
N ASP A 101 -4.32 -0.50 25.26
CA ASP A 101 -5.66 -0.03 25.59
C ASP A 101 -6.23 0.90 24.52
N VAL A 102 -5.36 1.58 23.76
CA VAL A 102 -5.75 2.59 22.75
C VAL A 102 -5.68 2.07 21.33
N ALA A 103 -4.75 1.14 21.04
CA ALA A 103 -4.53 0.59 19.72
C ALA A 103 -5.81 0.09 19.03
N PRO A 104 -6.74 -0.63 19.70
CA PRO A 104 -8.00 -1.05 19.09
C PRO A 104 -8.90 0.12 18.66
N HIS A 105 -8.90 1.22 19.43
CA HIS A 105 -9.70 2.41 19.12
C HIS A 105 -9.16 3.17 17.92
N VAL A 106 -7.83 3.26 17.78
CA VAL A 106 -7.18 3.85 16.59
C VAL A 106 -7.41 2.97 15.38
N ALA A 107 -7.20 1.65 15.51
CA ALA A 107 -7.36 0.70 14.41
C ALA A 107 -8.80 0.69 13.86
N ALA A 108 -9.81 0.79 14.72
CA ALA A 108 -11.22 0.85 14.31
C ALA A 108 -11.59 2.10 13.50
N ARG A 109 -10.71 3.10 13.41
CA ARG A 109 -10.92 4.35 12.65
C ARG A 109 -10.13 4.40 11.35
N LEU A 110 -9.26 3.42 11.10
CA LEU A 110 -8.43 3.34 9.89
C LEU A 110 -9.11 2.45 8.84
N GLN A 111 -9.36 3.03 7.67
CA GLN A 111 -9.94 2.31 6.55
C GLN A 111 -8.98 1.25 5.99
N CYS A 112 -7.66 1.48 6.02
CA CYS A 112 -6.67 0.53 5.51
C CYS A 112 -6.66 -0.82 6.25
N LEU A 113 -7.20 -0.86 7.47
CA LEU A 113 -7.30 -2.07 8.29
C LEU A 113 -8.67 -2.75 8.17
N GLU A 114 -9.63 -2.15 7.47
CA GLU A 114 -10.89 -2.81 7.21
C GLU A 114 -10.65 -4.08 6.38
N PRO A 115 -11.31 -5.20 6.74
CA PRO A 115 -11.22 -6.42 5.96
C PRO A 115 -11.57 -6.15 4.50
N LYS A 116 -10.78 -6.70 3.59
CA LYS A 116 -11.08 -6.63 2.17
C LYS A 116 -12.49 -7.19 1.94
N PRO A 117 -13.37 -6.47 1.23
CA PRO A 117 -14.72 -6.95 0.98
C PRO A 117 -14.66 -8.25 0.16
N ASP A 118 -15.50 -9.22 0.56
CA ASP A 118 -15.67 -10.46 -0.18
C ASP A 118 -16.56 -10.19 -1.40
N LEU A 119 -15.91 -9.78 -2.48
CA LEU A 119 -16.55 -9.51 -3.77
C LEU A 119 -16.50 -10.76 -4.62
N SER A 120 -17.62 -11.11 -5.25
CA SER A 120 -17.64 -12.11 -6.31
C SER A 120 -16.75 -11.70 -7.49
N ASP A 121 -16.34 -12.67 -8.32
CA ASP A 121 -15.52 -12.41 -9.51
C ASP A 121 -16.17 -11.39 -10.47
N GLU A 122 -17.51 -11.42 -10.57
CA GLU A 122 -18.29 -10.47 -11.38
C GLU A 122 -18.21 -9.04 -10.81
N GLU A 123 -18.38 -8.88 -9.49
CA GLU A 123 -18.29 -7.59 -8.81
C GLU A 123 -16.88 -7.01 -8.87
N LEU A 124 -15.86 -7.86 -8.72
CA LEU A 124 -14.47 -7.47 -8.79
C LEU A 124 -14.07 -7.06 -10.21
N ALA A 125 -14.57 -7.74 -11.23
CA ALA A 125 -14.40 -7.35 -12.63
C ALA A 125 -15.10 -6.00 -12.92
N ALA A 126 -16.33 -5.81 -12.44
CA ALA A 126 -17.07 -4.56 -12.60
C ALA A 126 -16.35 -3.38 -11.91
N ALA A 127 -15.85 -3.59 -10.68
CA ALA A 127 -15.09 -2.59 -9.95
C ALA A 127 -13.79 -2.19 -10.67
N LYS A 128 -13.05 -3.17 -11.22
CA LYS A 128 -11.85 -2.90 -12.05
C LYS A 128 -12.19 -2.07 -13.28
N VAL A 129 -13.24 -2.44 -14.02
CA VAL A 129 -13.67 -1.68 -15.21
C VAL A 129 -14.05 -0.25 -14.86
N SER A 130 -14.82 -0.05 -13.79
CA SER A 130 -15.21 1.27 -13.28
C SER A 130 -13.98 2.11 -12.90
N PHE A 131 -13.04 1.52 -12.16
CA PHE A 131 -11.80 2.18 -11.76
C PHE A 131 -10.95 2.58 -12.97
N THR A 132 -10.74 1.67 -13.94
CA THR A 132 -9.99 1.99 -15.16
C THR A 132 -10.65 3.09 -15.99
N ALA A 133 -11.99 3.08 -16.10
CA ALA A 133 -12.73 4.14 -16.78
C ALA A 133 -12.55 5.50 -16.08
N ARG A 134 -12.56 5.52 -14.74
CA ARG A 134 -12.34 6.72 -13.94
C ARG A 134 -10.93 7.28 -14.09
N ILE A 135 -9.90 6.43 -14.07
CA ILE A 135 -8.51 6.83 -14.31
C ILE A 135 -8.36 7.44 -15.71
N ARG A 136 -8.88 6.77 -16.75
CA ARG A 136 -8.84 7.27 -18.13
C ARG A 136 -9.49 8.66 -18.24
N LYS A 137 -10.63 8.87 -17.60
CA LYS A 137 -11.35 10.16 -17.59
C LYS A 137 -10.55 11.27 -16.89
N MET A 138 -9.82 10.95 -15.83
CA MET A 138 -8.95 11.93 -15.15
C MET A 138 -7.75 12.30 -16.01
N THR A 139 -7.12 11.32 -16.68
CA THR A 139 -5.98 11.58 -17.58
C THR A 139 -6.37 12.32 -18.87
N SER A 140 -7.61 12.20 -19.35
CA SER A 140 -8.10 12.92 -20.54
C SER A 140 -8.52 14.37 -20.26
N ASN A 141 -8.58 14.77 -18.99
CA ASN A 141 -9.01 16.11 -18.58
C ASN A 141 -7.82 17.02 -18.16
N ILE A 142 -6.58 16.56 -18.37
CA ILE A 142 -5.39 17.39 -18.13
C ILE A 142 -5.18 18.23 -19.40
N PRO A 143 -5.31 19.58 -19.34
CA PRO A 143 -5.00 20.44 -20.48
C PRO A 143 -3.51 20.34 -20.81
N GLU A 144 -3.16 20.31 -22.10
CA GLU A 144 -1.78 20.45 -22.60
C GLU A 144 -1.14 21.78 -22.16
#